data_AF-A0A7S4JQU9-F1
#
_entry.id   AF-A0A7S4JQU9-F1
#
_cell.length_a   1.000
_cell.length_b   1.000
_cell.length_c   1.000
_cell.angle_alpha   90.00
_cell.angle_beta   90.00
_cell.angle_gamma   90.00
#
_symmetry.space_group_name_H-M   'P 1'
#
loop_
_entity.id
_entity.type
_entity.pdbx_description
1 polymer ?
#
loop_
_entity_poly.entity_id
_entity_poly.type
_entity_poly.pdbx_seq_one_letter_code
_entity_poly.pdbx_strand_id
1 'polypeptide(L)'
;MGMAGALSAFFGVPLGGSLFALEVNSRFGVEYFEHAIEAIFCGVICLAVFRAASRLKIGPIWDLGERLEDSDAVMVVLGMVIGLLGAGLAALFATFHWRLMSVFHRLGLVDDENRRAIPRALLGGALLSTLGMLVPHTMFWGEFEFESIANMIPA
;
A
#
# COMPACT_ATOMS: atom_id res chain seq x y z
N MET A 1 3.17 -17.89 -1.32
CA MET A 1 3.06 -17.74 -2.79
C MET A 1 1.91 -16.83 -3.23
N GLY A 2 0.64 -17.13 -2.90
CA GLY A 2 -0.50 -16.29 -3.35
C GLY A 2 -0.37 -14.80 -3.03
N MET A 3 0.06 -14.45 -1.80
CA MET A 3 0.33 -13.07 -1.40
C MET A 3 1.43 -12.40 -2.23
N ALA A 4 2.55 -13.10 -2.47
CA ALA A 4 3.65 -12.60 -3.29
C ALA A 4 3.20 -12.27 -4.73
N GLY A 5 2.45 -13.19 -5.35
CA GLY A 5 1.89 -13.01 -6.69
C GLY A 5 0.89 -11.84 -6.76
N ALA A 6 -0.06 -11.78 -5.82
CA ALA A 6 -1.09 -10.75 -5.80
C ALA A 6 -0.52 -9.34 -5.56
N LEU A 7 0.37 -9.17 -4.58
CA LEU A 7 0.97 -7.87 -4.27
C LEU A 7 1.91 -7.40 -5.39
N SER A 8 2.68 -8.33 -5.97
CA SER A 8 3.55 -8.02 -7.12
C SER A 8 2.77 -7.53 -8.33
N ALA A 9 1.66 -8.19 -8.65
CA ALA A 9 0.78 -7.80 -9.75
C ALA A 9 0.07 -6.47 -9.46
N PHE A 10 -0.46 -6.30 -8.24
CA PHE A 10 -1.20 -5.09 -7.83
C PHE A 10 -0.33 -3.83 -7.82
N PHE A 11 0.86 -3.89 -7.20
CA PHE A 11 1.77 -2.74 -7.11
C PHE A 11 2.71 -2.60 -8.29
N GLY A 12 2.73 -3.53 -9.23
CA GLY A 12 3.64 -3.47 -10.38
C GLY A 12 5.12 -3.68 -10.03
N VAL A 13 5.46 -4.04 -8.79
CA VAL A 13 6.85 -4.20 -8.31
C VAL A 13 7.06 -5.65 -7.85
N PRO A 14 7.71 -6.50 -8.67
CA PRO A 14 7.77 -7.93 -8.41
C PRO A 14 8.65 -8.29 -7.21
N LEU A 15 9.77 -7.59 -7.02
CA LEU A 15 10.64 -7.84 -5.86
C LEU A 15 10.00 -7.35 -4.56
N GLY A 16 9.44 -6.13 -4.57
CA GLY A 16 8.81 -5.53 -3.40
C GLY A 16 7.63 -6.34 -2.88
N GLY A 17 6.71 -6.74 -3.77
CA GLY A 17 5.56 -7.57 -3.39
C GLY A 17 5.94 -8.95 -2.86
N SER A 18 6.96 -9.58 -3.46
CA SER A 18 7.46 -10.88 -3.01
C SER A 18 8.19 -10.83 -1.68
N LEU A 19 9.07 -9.85 -1.45
CA LEU A 19 9.78 -9.71 -0.19
C LEU A 19 8.83 -9.33 0.95
N PHE A 20 7.90 -8.40 0.71
CA PHE A 20 6.89 -8.03 1.70
C PHE A 20 6.06 -9.25 2.13
N ALA A 21 5.71 -10.14 1.20
CA ALA A 21 4.96 -11.35 1.52
C ALA A 21 5.73 -12.32 2.44
N LEU A 22 7.06 -12.29 2.42
CA LEU A 22 7.89 -13.11 3.32
C LEU A 22 8.10 -12.44 4.68
N GLU A 23 8.10 -11.10 4.73
CA GLU A 23 8.31 -10.32 5.94
C GLU A 23 7.04 -10.15 6.77
N VAL A 24 5.89 -9.90 6.15
CA VAL A 24 4.66 -9.49 6.88
C VAL A 24 4.14 -10.56 7.84
N ASN A 25 4.47 -11.83 7.60
CA ASN A 25 4.02 -12.95 8.44
C ASN A 25 4.82 -13.06 9.76
N SER A 26 5.97 -12.39 9.87
CA SER A 26 6.81 -12.43 11.06
C SER A 26 7.22 -11.03 11.52
N ARG A 27 7.21 -10.81 12.83
CA ARG A 27 7.70 -9.54 13.41
C ARG A 27 9.23 -9.43 13.34
N PHE A 28 9.93 -10.53 13.09
CA PHE A 28 11.40 -10.57 13.04
C PHE A 28 11.95 -10.50 11.62
N GLY A 29 11.12 -10.20 10.61
CA GLY A 29 11.52 -9.99 9.22
C GLY A 29 11.31 -11.22 8.34
N VAL A 30 12.24 -11.49 7.42
CA VAL A 30 12.16 -12.59 6.45
C VAL A 30 12.39 -13.93 7.15
N GLU A 31 11.38 -14.44 7.85
CA GLU A 31 11.45 -15.74 8.52
C GLU A 31 11.42 -16.90 7.50
N TYR A 32 10.76 -16.71 6.36
CA TYR A 32 10.59 -17.70 5.29
C TYR A 32 11.55 -17.49 4.11
N PHE A 33 12.81 -17.17 4.40
CA PHE A 33 13.81 -16.86 3.36
C PHE A 33 14.09 -18.06 2.44
N GLU A 34 13.86 -19.29 2.92
CA GLU A 34 13.97 -20.51 2.13
C GLU A 34 13.02 -20.53 0.92
N HIS A 35 11.95 -19.73 0.98
CA HIS A 35 10.95 -19.60 -0.07
C HIS A 35 11.12 -18.34 -0.93
N ALA A 36 12.24 -17.64 -0.79
CA ALA A 36 12.47 -16.37 -1.48
C ALA A 36 12.47 -16.50 -3.00
N ILE A 37 13.14 -17.54 -3.52
CA ILE A 37 13.24 -17.76 -4.96
C ILE A 37 11.84 -18.01 -5.53
N GLU A 38 11.08 -18.91 -4.93
CA GLU A 38 9.73 -19.27 -5.35
C GLU A 38 8.77 -18.07 -5.23
N ALA A 39 8.90 -17.26 -4.18
CA ALA A 39 8.11 -16.04 -4.01
C ALA A 39 8.42 -15.01 -5.10
N ILE A 40 9.70 -14.79 -5.43
CA ILE A 40 10.12 -13.86 -6.49
C ILE A 40 9.62 -14.35 -7.85
N PHE A 41 9.80 -15.63 -8.18
CA PHE A 41 9.31 -16.20 -9.44
C PHE A 41 7.78 -16.08 -9.55
N CYS A 42 7.05 -16.39 -8.48
CA CYS A 42 5.60 -16.20 -8.43
C CYS A 42 5.22 -14.74 -8.67
N GLY A 43 5.90 -13.79 -8.03
CA GLY A 43 5.68 -12.35 -8.21
C GLY A 43 5.91 -11.89 -9.65
N VAL A 44 7.03 -12.28 -10.26
CA VAL A 44 7.37 -11.96 -11.65
C VAL A 44 6.35 -12.54 -12.63
N ILE A 45 5.99 -13.82 -12.49
CA ILE A 45 5.03 -14.48 -13.37
C ILE A 45 3.65 -13.83 -13.25
N CYS A 46 3.16 -13.61 -12.03
CA CYS A 46 1.86 -12.98 -11.82
C CYS A 46 1.83 -11.55 -12.37
N LEU A 47 2.89 -10.77 -12.20
CA LEU A 47 3.00 -9.44 -12.80
C LEU A 47 2.97 -9.51 -14.33
N ALA A 48 3.74 -10.43 -14.93
CA ALA A 48 3.78 -10.60 -16.38
C ALA A 48 2.40 -10.97 -16.94
N VAL A 49 1.71 -11.92 -16.30
CA VAL A 49 0.35 -12.34 -16.69
C VAL A 49 -0.64 -11.18 -16.53
N PHE A 50 -0.61 -10.46 -15.40
CA PHE A 50 -1.48 -9.32 -15.16
C PHE A 50 -1.29 -8.22 -16.20
N ARG A 51 -0.04 -7.82 -16.46
CA ARG A 51 0.25 -6.76 -17.43
C ARG A 51 -0.07 -7.18 -18.86
N ALA A 52 0.17 -8.44 -19.22
CA ALA A 52 -0.23 -8.98 -20.52
C ALA A 52 -1.76 -8.98 -20.68
N ALA A 53 -2.50 -9.45 -19.67
CA ALA A 53 -3.97 -9.48 -19.69
C ALA A 53 -4.58 -8.08 -19.74
N SER A 54 -4.05 -7.13 -18.96
CA SER A 54 -4.50 -5.74 -18.91
C SER A 54 -3.92 -4.87 -20.03
N ARG A 55 -3.08 -5.43 -20.92
CA ARG A 55 -2.37 -4.71 -21.99
C ARG A 55 -1.54 -3.51 -21.51
N LEU A 56 -0.96 -3.63 -20.31
CA LEU A 56 -0.08 -2.62 -19.73
C LEU A 56 1.38 -2.91 -20.12
N LYS A 57 2.15 -1.87 -20.45
CA LYS A 57 3.60 -2.00 -20.69
C LYS A 57 4.30 -2.44 -19.40
N ILE A 58 5.29 -3.32 -19.45
CA ILE A 58 6.12 -3.62 -18.26
C ILE A 58 7.00 -2.40 -17.97
N GLY A 59 6.84 -1.79 -16.80
CA GLY A 59 7.52 -0.56 -16.41
C GLY A 59 7.05 -0.05 -15.04
N PRO A 60 7.71 0.99 -14.50
CA PRO A 60 7.32 1.60 -13.24
C PRO A 60 5.91 2.22 -13.33
N ILE A 61 5.26 2.37 -12.17
CA ILE A 61 3.96 3.09 -12.08
C ILE A 61 4.18 4.59 -12.20
N TRP A 62 5.26 5.10 -11.61
CA TRP A 62 5.61 6.52 -11.59
C TRP A 62 6.92 6.77 -12.34
N ASP A 63 6.99 7.87 -13.09
CA ASP A 63 8.23 8.38 -13.67
C ASP A 63 8.76 9.51 -12.78
N LEU A 64 9.74 9.20 -11.93
CA LEU A 64 10.25 10.11 -10.89
C LEU A 64 11.42 11.00 -11.38
N GLY A 65 11.54 11.22 -12.68
CA GLY A 65 12.54 12.12 -13.24
C GLY A 65 13.98 11.67 -12.99
N GLU A 66 14.88 12.63 -12.74
CA GLU A 66 16.31 12.37 -12.58
C GLU A 66 16.62 11.54 -11.32
N ARG A 67 17.39 10.48 -11.53
CA ARG A 67 17.89 9.64 -10.45
C ARG A 67 18.98 10.39 -9.69
N LEU A 68 18.90 10.39 -8.36
CA LEU A 68 20.02 10.78 -7.50
C LEU A 68 21.21 9.85 -7.74
N GLU A 69 22.29 10.38 -8.30
CA GLU A 69 23.50 9.60 -8.61
C GLU A 69 24.39 9.41 -7.37
N ASP A 70 24.50 10.44 -6.53
CA ASP A 70 25.33 10.46 -5.34
C ASP A 70 24.54 10.81 -4.08
N SER A 71 25.04 10.37 -2.92
CA SER A 71 24.46 10.65 -1.61
C SER A 71 25.54 10.98 -0.60
N ASP A 72 25.58 12.24 -0.17
CA ASP A 72 26.47 12.71 0.88
C ASP A 72 25.96 12.31 2.27
N ALA A 73 26.85 12.36 3.28
CA ALA A 73 26.50 12.06 4.67
C ALA A 73 25.30 12.88 5.18
N VAL A 74 25.17 14.13 4.73
CA VAL A 74 24.03 14.99 5.07
C VAL A 74 22.71 14.44 4.50
N MET A 75 22.71 13.93 3.27
CA MET A 75 21.51 13.32 2.66
C MET A 75 21.11 12.04 3.37
N VAL A 76 22.07 11.24 3.84
CA VAL A 76 21.79 10.04 4.65
C VAL A 76 21.14 10.42 5.97
N VAL A 77 21.66 11.43 6.67
CA VAL A 77 21.05 11.92 7.92
C VAL A 77 19.66 12.50 7.67
N LEU A 78 19.47 13.25 6.57
CA LEU A 78 18.16 13.76 6.18
C LEU A 78 17.18 12.61 5.91
N GLY A 79 17.59 11.58 5.17
CA GLY A 79 16.79 10.38 4.91
C GLY A 79 16.40 9.65 6.19
N MET A 80 17.30 9.57 7.17
CA MET A 80 17.00 9.02 8.50
C MET A 80 15.90 9.84 9.21
N VAL A 81 16.00 11.17 9.21
CA VAL A 81 14.99 12.05 9.83
C VAL A 81 13.64 11.89 9.13
N ILE A 82 13.60 11.89 7.80
CA ILE A 82 12.37 11.67 7.02
C ILE A 82 11.77 10.28 7.34
N GLY A 83 12.61 9.25 7.43
CA GLY A 83 12.19 7.90 7.80
C GLY A 83 11.58 7.83 9.20
N LEU A 84 12.18 8.53 10.18
CA LEU A 84 11.64 8.62 11.54
C LEU A 84 10.30 9.36 11.59
N LEU A 85 10.15 10.43 10.81
CA LEU A 85 8.87 11.14 10.69
C LEU A 85 7.79 10.24 10.08
N GLY A 86 8.13 9.51 9.01
CA GLY A 86 7.25 8.52 8.38
C GLY A 86 6.82 7.41 9.34
N ALA A 87 7.77 6.83 10.08
CA ALA A 87 7.49 5.83 11.10
C ALA A 87 6.58 6.38 12.23
N GLY A 88 6.80 7.61 12.66
CA GLY A 88 5.95 8.30 13.63
C GLY A 88 4.51 8.48 13.14
N LEU A 89 4.33 8.93 11.90
CA LEU A 89 3.01 9.07 11.28
C LEU A 89 2.30 7.71 11.15
N ALA A 90 3.03 6.66 10.74
CA ALA A 90 2.48 5.31 10.66
C ALA A 90 2.03 4.79 12.04
N ALA A 91 2.83 4.98 13.09
CA ALA A 91 2.48 4.58 14.46
C ALA A 91 1.27 5.36 15.00
N LEU A 92 1.18 6.66 14.70
CA LEU A 92 0.02 7.48 15.03
C LEU A 92 -1.25 6.95 14.36
N PHE A 93 -1.17 6.67 13.06
CA PHE A 93 -2.29 6.12 12.30
C PHE A 93 -2.73 4.75 12.84
N ALA A 94 -1.80 3.83 13.09
CA ALA A 94 -2.10 2.51 13.65
C ALA A 94 -2.79 2.62 15.02
N THR A 95 -2.28 3.49 15.89
CA THR A 95 -2.86 3.73 17.22
C THR A 95 -4.25 4.33 17.12
N PHE A 96 -4.43 5.32 16.24
CA PHE A 96 -5.73 5.94 15.98
C PHE A 96 -6.75 4.92 15.47
N HIS A 97 -6.37 4.12 14.47
CA HIS A 97 -7.20 3.08 13.88
C HIS A 97 -7.65 2.06 14.94
N TRP A 98 -6.73 1.55 15.76
CA TRP A 98 -7.07 0.61 16.83
C TRP A 98 -8.02 1.22 17.87
N ARG A 99 -7.82 2.48 18.26
CA ARG A 99 -8.73 3.19 19.17
C ARG A 99 -10.12 3.36 18.55
N LEU A 100 -10.19 3.75 17.28
CA LEU A 100 -11.44 3.92 16.55
C LEU A 100 -12.22 2.61 16.48
N MET A 101 -11.55 1.50 16.13
CA MET A 101 -12.19 0.18 16.09
C MET A 101 -12.65 -0.28 17.47
N SER A 102 -11.89 0.04 18.54
CA SER A 102 -12.34 -0.22 19.91
C SER A 102 -13.63 0.53 20.26
N VAL A 103 -13.77 1.80 19.83
CA VAL A 103 -15.00 2.58 20.01
C VAL A 103 -16.15 1.94 19.23
N PHE A 104 -15.94 1.54 17.98
CA PHE A 104 -16.98 0.89 17.16
C PHE A 104 -17.46 -0.43 17.77
N HIS A 105 -16.56 -1.22 18.33
CA HIS A 105 -16.90 -2.43 19.05
C HIS A 105 -17.72 -2.14 20.32
N ARG A 106 -17.33 -1.11 21.10
CA ARG A 106 -18.08 -0.69 22.31
C ARG A 106 -19.49 -0.17 22.00
N LEU A 107 -19.67 0.47 20.85
CA LEU A 107 -20.97 0.95 20.38
C LEU A 107 -21.85 -0.15 19.77
N GLY A 108 -21.37 -1.41 19.71
CA GLY A 108 -22.09 -2.52 19.08
C GLY A 108 -22.30 -2.33 17.57
N LEU A 109 -21.44 -1.51 16.94
CA LEU A 109 -21.44 -1.30 15.50
C LEU A 109 -20.62 -2.38 14.78
N VAL A 110 -19.69 -3.03 15.46
CA VAL A 110 -18.93 -4.17 14.93
C VAL A 110 -19.14 -5.36 15.86
N ASP A 111 -19.49 -6.50 15.28
CA ASP A 111 -19.72 -7.77 15.95
C ASP A 111 -18.84 -8.87 15.35
N ASP A 112 -18.33 -9.76 16.20
CA ASP A 112 -17.49 -10.89 15.78
C ASP A 112 -18.24 -11.89 14.89
N GLU A 113 -19.57 -12.02 15.10
CA GLU A 113 -20.46 -12.86 14.28
C GLU A 113 -20.83 -12.20 12.93
N ASN A 114 -20.40 -10.95 12.71
CA ASN A 114 -20.60 -10.21 11.46
C ASN A 114 -22.07 -10.10 11.00
N ARG A 115 -23.04 -10.14 11.91
CA ARG A 115 -24.48 -10.23 11.61
C ARG A 115 -24.99 -8.99 10.88
N ARG A 116 -24.34 -7.85 11.11
CA ARG A 116 -24.66 -6.56 10.48
C ARG A 116 -23.76 -6.23 9.30
N ALA A 117 -23.07 -7.21 8.70
CA ALA A 117 -22.14 -6.97 7.59
C ALA A 117 -22.79 -6.21 6.42
N ILE A 118 -23.95 -6.70 5.97
CA ILE A 118 -24.67 -6.17 4.80
C ILE A 118 -25.07 -4.70 5.00
N PRO A 119 -25.81 -4.32 6.06
CA PRO A 119 -26.18 -2.92 6.25
C PRO A 119 -24.96 -2.02 6.45
N ARG A 120 -23.87 -2.50 7.08
CA ARG A 120 -22.62 -1.73 7.23
C ARG A 120 -21.94 -1.48 5.90
N ALA A 121 -21.84 -2.51 5.05
CA ALA A 121 -21.25 -2.38 3.73
C ALA A 121 -22.08 -1.44 2.85
N LEU A 122 -23.42 -1.53 2.91
CA LEU A 122 -24.30 -0.62 2.17
C LEU A 122 -24.18 0.83 2.64
N LEU A 123 -24.19 1.07 3.95
CA LEU A 123 -24.02 2.42 4.50
C LEU A 123 -22.63 2.99 4.18
N GLY A 124 -21.58 2.20 4.36
CA GLY A 124 -20.21 2.59 4.01
C GLY A 124 -20.07 2.88 2.52
N GLY A 125 -20.62 2.02 1.66
CA GLY A 125 -20.62 2.21 0.21
C GLY A 125 -21.40 3.45 -0.21
N ALA A 126 -22.59 3.68 0.35
CA ALA A 126 -23.41 4.87 0.07
C ALA A 126 -22.71 6.16 0.52
N LEU A 127 -22.10 6.16 1.71
CA LEU A 127 -21.31 7.28 2.22
C LEU A 127 -20.10 7.56 1.33
N LEU A 128 -19.30 6.53 1.00
CA LEU A 128 -18.13 6.69 0.13
C LEU A 128 -18.53 7.15 -1.28
N SER A 129 -19.64 6.63 -1.83
CA SER A 129 -20.13 7.06 -3.14
C SER A 129 -20.59 8.51 -3.11
N THR A 130 -21.33 8.92 -2.07
CA THR A 130 -21.78 10.31 -1.90
C THR A 130 -20.59 11.25 -1.71
N LEU A 131 -19.62 10.86 -0.89
CA LEU A 131 -18.38 11.61 -0.68
C LEU A 131 -17.61 11.75 -2.00
N GLY A 132 -17.47 10.67 -2.78
CA GLY A 132 -16.81 10.69 -4.08
C GLY A 132 -17.53 11.56 -5.11
N MET A 133 -18.87 11.65 -5.06
CA MET A 133 -19.64 12.55 -5.93
C MET A 133 -19.48 14.02 -5.54
N LEU A 134 -19.38 14.34 -4.24
CA LEU A 134 -19.31 15.71 -3.74
C LEU A 134 -17.86 16.25 -3.68
N VAL A 135 -16.91 15.38 -3.35
CA VAL A 135 -15.48 15.70 -3.16
C VAL A 135 -14.64 14.61 -3.83
N PRO A 136 -14.55 14.59 -5.17
CA PRO A 136 -13.90 13.50 -5.92
C PRO A 136 -12.42 13.31 -5.57
N HIS A 137 -11.73 14.36 -5.10
CA HIS A 137 -10.34 14.29 -4.62
C HIS A 137 -10.12 13.30 -3.46
N THR A 138 -11.18 12.92 -2.74
CA THR A 138 -11.09 11.92 -1.66
C THR A 138 -11.04 10.47 -2.16
N MET A 139 -11.34 10.22 -3.44
CA MET A 139 -11.36 8.88 -4.04
C MET A 139 -9.97 8.51 -4.60
N PHE A 140 -9.09 7.96 -3.74
CA PHE A 140 -7.83 7.31 -4.14
C PHE A 140 -6.97 8.07 -5.19
N TRP A 141 -7.02 9.40 -5.17
CA TRP A 141 -6.26 10.23 -6.12
C TRP A 141 -4.74 10.18 -5.85
N GLY A 142 -4.34 9.77 -4.65
CA GLY A 142 -2.94 9.81 -4.21
C GLY A 142 -1.96 9.06 -5.12
N GLU A 143 -2.37 7.99 -5.82
CA GLU A 143 -1.50 7.31 -6.79
C GLU A 143 -1.14 8.22 -7.96
N PHE A 144 -2.11 8.95 -8.53
CA PHE A 144 -1.87 9.87 -9.64
C PHE A 144 -1.21 11.17 -9.18
N GLU A 145 -1.58 11.66 -7.99
CA GLU A 145 -1.04 12.90 -7.43
C GLU A 145 0.42 12.77 -7.01
N PHE A 146 0.83 11.56 -6.59
CA PHE A 146 2.19 11.31 -6.12
C PHE A 146 3.25 11.70 -7.16
N GLU A 147 3.05 11.36 -8.42
CA GLU A 147 3.99 11.69 -9.50
C GLU A 147 4.10 13.20 -9.70
N SER A 148 2.98 13.92 -9.71
CA SER A 148 2.96 15.39 -9.81
C SER A 148 3.69 16.05 -8.63
N ILE A 149 3.42 15.59 -7.41
CA ILE A 149 4.07 16.12 -6.20
C ILE A 149 5.57 15.81 -6.23
N ALA A 150 5.96 14.57 -6.57
CA ALA A 150 7.34 14.16 -6.60
C ALA A 150 8.16 14.92 -7.65
N ASN A 151 7.54 15.21 -8.81
CA ASN A 151 8.17 15.98 -9.88
C ASN A 151 7.97 17.51 -9.75
N MET A 152 7.28 17.97 -8.70
CA MET A 152 6.92 19.39 -8.48
C MET A 152 6.16 20.03 -9.65
N ILE A 153 5.32 19.26 -10.33
CA ILE A 153 4.49 19.70 -11.45
C ILE A 153 3.08 20.05 -10.91
N PRO A 154 2.39 21.09 -11.44
CA PRO A 154 1.01 21.35 -11.08
C PRO A 154 0.13 20.10 -11.27
N ALA A 155 -0.67 19.78 -10.23
CA ALA A 155 -1.63 18.67 -10.24
C ALA A 155 -2.83 18.94 -11.15
#